data_AF-A0A6I2XQ64-F1
#
_entry.id   AF-A0A6I2XQ64-F1
#
_cell.length_a   1.000
_cell.length_b   1.000
_cell.length_c   1.000
_cell.angle_alpha   90.00
_cell.angle_beta   90.00
_cell.angle_gamma   90.00
#
_symmetry.space_group_name_H-M   'P 1'
#
loop_
_entity.id
_entity.type
_entity.pdbx_description
1 polymer ?
#
loop_
_entity_poly.entity_id
_entity_poly.type
_entity_poly.pdbx_seq_one_letter_code
_entity_poly.pdbx_strand_id
1 'polypeptide(L)'
;MHIDAAAFALASLAAERESVDVNLLPSSPPAPDESLASWCFWFGQAAAGGDWEAIRASFESWLLVNRCDWAAIEALTEFLTVLGWGSEARKFVALSFDPWASLSWRRVVESRGLVGEDRLARLAEIWRWDPSSSFVCHELGECLTEVDRDLAQVWYRRATIRNPQFGWTWWNWSKLQTKNNSTFRERIAVLEKAATLMSESPHGLEPARAYVELAVTTRKWRQALNLLYGVSMQSSSIDGLATVFDVCLRYGRVSEASVVFGRLLEIPEAEQHWVIGLMANYPLRSVAARADWDPDVPLFR
;
A
#
# COMPACT_ATOMS: atom_id res chain seq x y z
N MET A 1 -12.14 -9.10 14.94
CA MET A 1 -12.71 -10.38 15.44
C MET A 1 -14.24 -10.37 15.55
N HIS A 2 -14.92 -9.22 15.75
CA HIS A 2 -16.40 -9.17 15.73
C HIS A 2 -17.03 -8.86 14.35
N ILE A 3 -16.26 -8.32 13.40
CA ILE A 3 -16.74 -7.96 12.04
C ILE A 3 -17.04 -9.22 11.21
N ASP A 4 -16.19 -10.25 11.33
CA ASP A 4 -16.35 -11.50 10.57
C ASP A 4 -17.63 -12.26 10.93
N ALA A 5 -18.07 -12.22 12.19
CA ALA A 5 -19.29 -12.89 12.63
C ALA A 5 -20.56 -12.20 12.09
N ALA A 6 -20.56 -10.87 12.00
CA ALA A 6 -21.69 -10.09 11.48
C ALA A 6 -21.79 -10.21 9.95
N ALA A 7 -20.66 -10.13 9.24
CA ALA A 7 -20.61 -10.33 7.80
C ALA A 7 -20.99 -11.78 7.41
N PHE A 8 -20.55 -12.77 8.19
CA PHE A 8 -20.91 -14.18 7.98
C PHE A 8 -22.40 -14.44 8.24
N ALA A 9 -22.96 -13.92 9.34
CA ALA A 9 -24.39 -14.06 9.63
C ALA A 9 -25.28 -13.39 8.57
N LEU A 10 -24.86 -12.24 8.03
CA LEU A 10 -25.57 -11.54 6.96
C LEU A 10 -25.45 -12.23 5.60
N ALA A 11 -24.29 -12.81 5.28
CA ALA A 11 -24.11 -13.62 4.09
C ALA A 11 -24.94 -14.92 4.15
N SER A 12 -25.05 -15.54 5.33
CA SER A 12 -25.94 -16.69 5.56
C SER A 12 -27.42 -16.33 5.41
N LEU A 13 -27.86 -15.17 5.91
CA LEU A 13 -29.23 -14.67 5.73
C LEU A 13 -29.56 -14.31 4.27
N ALA A 14 -28.59 -13.76 3.52
CA ALA A 14 -28.76 -13.45 2.10
C ALA A 14 -28.82 -14.73 1.21
N ALA A 15 -28.19 -15.82 1.65
CA ALA A 15 -28.23 -17.11 0.97
C ALA A 15 -29.58 -17.84 1.17
N GLU A 16 -30.31 -17.58 2.27
CA GLU A 16 -31.64 -18.15 2.57
C GLU A 16 -32.79 -17.29 2.00
N ARG A 17 -32.61 -16.75 0.80
CA ARG A 17 -33.51 -15.77 0.15
C ARG A 17 -34.95 -16.25 -0.10
N GLU A 18 -35.24 -17.54 0.04
CA GLU A 18 -36.53 -18.14 -0.32
C GLU A 18 -37.47 -18.45 0.86
N SER A 19 -37.08 -18.21 2.12
CA SER A 19 -37.91 -18.63 3.28
C SER A 19 -38.11 -17.60 4.39
N VAL A 20 -37.68 -16.35 4.22
CA VAL A 20 -37.89 -15.33 5.26
C VAL A 20 -39.36 -14.90 5.29
N ASP A 21 -40.06 -15.29 6.35
CA ASP A 21 -41.46 -14.88 6.60
C ASP A 21 -41.51 -13.36 6.83
N VAL A 22 -42.06 -12.65 5.84
CA VAL A 22 -42.17 -11.19 5.78
C VAL A 22 -42.95 -10.62 6.98
N ASN A 23 -43.73 -11.45 7.68
CA ASN A 23 -44.51 -11.03 8.85
C ASN A 23 -43.69 -10.92 10.15
N LEU A 24 -42.42 -11.36 10.15
CA LEU A 24 -41.51 -11.23 11.30
C LEU A 24 -40.59 -10.02 11.21
N LEU A 25 -40.76 -9.16 10.20
CA LEU A 25 -39.96 -7.96 10.05
C LEU A 25 -40.23 -6.99 11.21
N PRO A 26 -39.21 -6.51 11.94
CA PRO A 26 -39.36 -5.46 12.93
C PRO A 26 -39.89 -4.21 12.22
N SER A 27 -41.05 -3.73 12.67
CA SER A 27 -41.78 -2.62 12.07
C SER A 27 -41.08 -1.27 12.21
N SER A 28 -40.02 -1.19 13.01
CA SER A 28 -39.25 0.03 13.27
C SER A 28 -37.75 -0.25 13.31
N PRO A 29 -36.91 0.69 12.85
CA PRO A 29 -35.46 0.60 12.98
C PRO A 29 -35.04 0.58 14.46
N PRO A 30 -33.87 0.01 14.78
CA PRO A 30 -33.29 0.10 16.11
C PRO A 30 -33.08 1.56 16.52
N ALA A 31 -32.94 1.83 17.82
CA ALA A 31 -32.55 3.16 18.27
C ALA A 31 -31.13 3.50 17.75
N PRO A 32 -30.81 4.79 17.50
CA PRO A 32 -29.50 5.16 16.94
C PRO A 32 -28.30 4.70 17.78
N ASP A 33 -28.46 4.53 19.08
CA ASP A 33 -27.43 4.08 20.03
C ASP A 33 -27.35 2.55 20.19
N GLU A 34 -28.21 1.80 19.51
CA GLU A 34 -28.16 0.33 19.46
C GLU A 34 -26.94 -0.20 18.72
N SER A 35 -26.58 -1.45 19.02
CA SER A 35 -25.38 -2.08 18.45
C SER A 35 -25.41 -2.16 16.91
N LEU A 36 -24.23 -2.12 16.29
CA LEU A 36 -24.07 -2.36 14.86
C LEU A 36 -24.71 -3.68 14.41
N ALA A 37 -24.63 -4.73 15.23
CA ALA A 37 -25.25 -6.02 14.90
C ALA A 37 -26.77 -5.91 14.77
N SER A 38 -27.42 -5.13 15.65
CA SER A 38 -28.86 -4.85 15.60
C SER A 38 -29.23 -4.10 14.30
N TRP A 39 -28.42 -3.11 13.92
CA TRP A 39 -28.60 -2.34 12.68
C TRP A 39 -28.37 -3.18 11.43
N CYS A 40 -27.28 -3.95 11.38
CA CYS A 40 -26.98 -4.90 10.31
C CYS A 40 -28.13 -5.91 10.11
N PHE A 41 -28.62 -6.51 11.20
CA PHE A 41 -29.74 -7.44 11.15
C PHE A 41 -31.01 -6.78 10.63
N TRP A 42 -31.35 -5.58 11.13
CA TRP A 42 -32.51 -4.82 10.66
C TRP A 42 -32.40 -4.46 9.18
N PHE A 43 -31.23 -4.00 8.71
CA PHE A 43 -31.00 -3.71 7.30
C PHE A 43 -31.16 -4.95 6.43
N GLY A 44 -30.65 -6.11 6.86
CA GLY A 44 -30.84 -7.37 6.12
C GLY A 44 -32.31 -7.75 5.96
N GLN A 45 -33.10 -7.55 7.01
CA GLN A 45 -34.53 -7.82 7.01
C GLN A 45 -35.34 -6.80 6.19
N ALA A 46 -35.12 -5.50 6.42
CA ALA A 46 -35.78 -4.44 5.65
C ALA A 46 -35.44 -4.53 4.15
N ALA A 47 -34.20 -4.91 3.82
CA ALA A 47 -33.75 -5.12 2.45
C ALA A 47 -34.48 -6.28 1.76
N ALA A 48 -34.81 -7.35 2.50
CA ALA A 48 -35.64 -8.44 1.99
C ALA A 48 -37.08 -7.98 1.71
N GLY A 49 -37.60 -7.01 2.48
CA GLY A 49 -38.92 -6.40 2.28
C GLY A 49 -39.00 -5.33 1.18
N GLY A 50 -37.85 -4.82 0.69
CA GLY A 50 -37.79 -3.86 -0.43
C GLY A 50 -38.12 -2.40 -0.08
N ASP A 51 -38.21 -2.03 1.20
CA ASP A 51 -38.51 -0.66 1.64
C ASP A 51 -37.24 0.21 1.73
N TRP A 52 -36.75 0.64 0.56
CA TRP A 52 -35.47 1.34 0.41
C TRP A 52 -35.44 2.75 0.98
N GLU A 53 -36.58 3.46 0.96
CA GLU A 53 -36.65 4.81 1.51
C GLU A 53 -36.58 4.77 3.04
N ALA A 54 -37.24 3.80 3.68
CA ALA A 54 -37.14 3.59 5.11
C ALA A 54 -35.72 3.18 5.54
N ILE A 55 -35.07 2.29 4.78
CA ILE A 55 -33.67 1.90 5.00
C ILE A 55 -32.75 3.11 4.94
N ARG A 56 -32.88 3.91 3.88
CA ARG A 56 -32.05 5.09 3.68
C ARG A 56 -32.26 6.11 4.80
N ALA A 57 -33.49 6.46 5.13
CA ALA A 57 -33.80 7.43 6.17
C ALA A 57 -33.31 6.97 7.56
N SER A 58 -33.46 5.69 7.87
CA SER A 58 -33.00 5.11 9.13
C SER A 58 -31.48 5.09 9.23
N PHE A 59 -30.78 4.80 8.12
CA PHE A 59 -29.33 4.87 8.09
C PHE A 59 -28.79 6.29 8.16
N GLU A 60 -29.41 7.25 7.46
CA GLU A 60 -29.04 8.67 7.58
C GLU A 60 -29.18 9.13 9.03
N SER A 61 -30.25 8.72 9.73
CA SER A 61 -30.43 8.97 11.17
C SER A 61 -29.36 8.31 12.04
N TRP A 62 -29.05 7.03 11.80
CA TRP A 62 -28.01 6.31 12.51
C TRP A 62 -26.62 6.92 12.31
N LEU A 63 -26.29 7.31 11.08
CA LEU A 63 -25.06 8.02 10.75
C LEU A 63 -24.94 9.34 11.50
N LEU A 64 -26.03 10.10 11.64
CA LEU A 64 -25.99 11.38 12.36
C LEU A 64 -25.50 11.21 13.81
N VAL A 65 -25.78 10.06 14.43
CA VAL A 65 -25.42 9.71 15.81
C VAL A 65 -24.06 8.99 15.88
N ASN A 66 -23.74 8.15 14.89
CA ASN A 66 -22.56 7.28 14.87
C ASN A 66 -21.53 7.68 13.80
N ARG A 67 -21.39 8.97 13.53
CA ARG A 67 -20.55 9.53 12.44
C ARG A 67 -19.10 9.03 12.39
N CYS A 68 -18.61 8.41 13.46
CA CYS A 68 -17.24 7.94 13.62
C CYS A 68 -17.10 6.42 13.77
N ASP A 69 -18.17 5.61 13.68
CA ASP A 69 -18.06 4.16 13.73
C ASP A 69 -17.73 3.59 12.34
N TRP A 70 -16.43 3.56 12.04
CA TRP A 70 -15.93 3.14 10.73
C TRP A 70 -16.13 1.65 10.44
N ALA A 71 -16.00 0.80 11.46
CA ALA A 71 -16.22 -0.64 11.30
C ALA A 71 -17.64 -0.93 10.83
N ALA A 72 -18.60 -0.14 11.31
CA ALA A 72 -19.98 -0.18 10.87
C ALA A 72 -20.21 0.29 9.44
N ILE A 73 -19.58 1.41 9.06
CA ILE A 73 -19.67 1.95 7.70
C ILE A 73 -19.03 0.99 6.69
N GLU A 74 -17.89 0.38 7.02
CA GLU A 74 -17.20 -0.59 6.18
C GLU A 74 -18.02 -1.88 6.03
N ALA A 75 -18.50 -2.46 7.14
CA ALA A 75 -19.32 -3.67 7.12
C ALA A 75 -20.61 -3.47 6.31
N LEU A 76 -21.24 -2.29 6.40
CA LEU A 76 -22.44 -2.01 5.64
C LEU A 76 -22.15 -1.74 4.15
N THR A 77 -21.04 -1.07 3.84
CA THR A 77 -20.61 -0.86 2.45
C THR A 77 -20.33 -2.21 1.77
N GLU A 78 -19.67 -3.11 2.48
CA GLU A 78 -19.41 -4.48 2.03
C GLU A 78 -20.71 -5.25 1.84
N PHE A 79 -21.61 -5.20 2.83
CA PHE A 79 -22.93 -5.82 2.77
C PHE A 79 -23.72 -5.38 1.53
N LEU A 80 -23.83 -4.07 1.29
CA LEU A 80 -24.53 -3.52 0.12
C LEU A 80 -23.84 -3.92 -1.21
N THR A 81 -22.52 -4.07 -1.20
CA THR A 81 -21.76 -4.51 -2.37
C THR A 81 -22.02 -5.99 -2.69
N VAL A 82 -22.05 -6.86 -1.68
CA VAL A 82 -22.36 -8.30 -1.81
C VAL A 82 -23.77 -8.51 -2.36
N LEU A 83 -24.72 -7.64 -2.01
CA LEU A 83 -26.08 -7.67 -2.55
C LEU A 83 -26.22 -7.16 -3.99
N GLY A 84 -25.11 -6.74 -4.63
CA GLY A 84 -25.11 -6.19 -5.98
C GLY A 84 -25.52 -4.71 -6.05
N TRP A 85 -25.61 -4.02 -4.92
CA TRP A 85 -26.12 -2.65 -4.80
C TRP A 85 -24.99 -1.63 -4.63
N GLY A 86 -24.00 -1.72 -5.53
CA GLY A 86 -22.85 -0.85 -5.50
C GLY A 86 -23.18 0.64 -5.66
N SER A 87 -24.35 1.04 -6.22
CA SER A 87 -24.79 2.44 -6.34
C SER A 87 -25.21 3.07 -5.03
N GLU A 88 -25.81 2.28 -4.15
CA GLU A 88 -26.30 2.70 -2.86
C GLU A 88 -25.15 2.72 -1.87
N ALA A 89 -24.30 1.67 -1.89
CA ALA A 89 -23.02 1.65 -1.17
C ALA A 89 -22.18 2.92 -1.45
N ARG A 90 -22.14 3.38 -2.72
CA ARG A 90 -21.48 4.64 -3.11
C ARG A 90 -22.04 5.88 -2.41
N LYS A 91 -23.37 6.00 -2.35
CA LYS A 91 -24.03 7.14 -1.72
C LYS A 91 -23.72 7.16 -0.23
N PHE A 92 -23.66 5.99 0.40
CA PHE A 92 -23.34 5.87 1.82
C PHE A 92 -21.87 6.16 2.14
N VAL A 93 -20.91 5.64 1.36
CA VAL A 93 -19.48 6.00 1.50
C VAL A 93 -19.24 7.50 1.26
N ALA A 94 -20.04 8.12 0.38
CA ALA A 94 -19.98 9.56 0.17
C ALA A 94 -20.53 10.40 1.34
N LEU A 95 -21.39 9.81 2.19
CA LEU A 95 -21.97 10.47 3.37
C LEU A 95 -21.13 10.27 4.64
N SER A 96 -20.29 9.22 4.70
CA SER A 96 -19.33 9.00 5.78
C SER A 96 -18.11 9.92 5.63
N PHE A 97 -18.19 11.10 6.24
CA PHE A 97 -17.14 12.11 6.27
C PHE A 97 -15.96 11.70 7.18
N ASP A 98 -14.87 11.17 6.61
CA ASP A 98 -13.52 11.23 7.23
C ASP A 98 -12.39 11.05 6.17
N PRO A 99 -11.29 11.84 6.22
CA PRO A 99 -10.16 11.77 5.26
C PRO A 99 -9.37 10.44 5.25
N TRP A 100 -9.70 9.49 6.12
CA TRP A 100 -9.14 8.13 6.13
C TRP A 100 -9.92 7.12 5.28
N ALA A 101 -10.99 7.56 4.58
CA ALA A 101 -11.78 6.76 3.63
C ALA A 101 -10.99 6.24 2.39
N SER A 102 -9.67 6.41 2.36
CA SER A 102 -8.78 5.96 1.29
C SER A 102 -8.94 4.47 0.94
N LEU A 103 -9.16 3.60 1.92
CA LEU A 103 -9.29 2.15 1.69
C LEU A 103 -10.63 1.77 1.03
N SER A 104 -11.73 2.39 1.46
CA SER A 104 -13.05 2.16 0.85
C SER A 104 -13.12 2.75 -0.56
N TRP A 105 -12.52 3.91 -0.79
CA TRP A 105 -12.44 4.48 -2.14
C TRP A 105 -11.53 3.67 -3.06
N ARG A 106 -10.41 3.16 -2.55
CA ARG A 106 -9.54 2.21 -3.28
C ARG A 106 -10.33 1.00 -3.74
N ARG A 107 -11.07 0.34 -2.83
CA ARG A 107 -11.94 -0.78 -3.17
C ARG A 107 -13.04 -0.40 -4.17
N VAL A 108 -13.64 0.78 -4.07
CA VAL A 108 -14.65 1.24 -5.05
C VAL A 108 -14.06 1.46 -6.45
N VAL A 109 -12.81 1.93 -6.55
CA VAL A 109 -12.11 2.11 -7.83
C VAL A 109 -11.64 0.76 -8.38
N GLU A 110 -11.05 -0.09 -7.54
CA GLU A 110 -10.50 -1.40 -7.91
C GLU A 110 -11.60 -2.43 -8.23
N SER A 111 -12.66 -2.52 -7.42
CA SER A 111 -13.79 -3.45 -7.63
C SER A 111 -14.54 -3.23 -8.94
N ARG A 112 -14.34 -2.08 -9.58
CA ARG A 112 -14.98 -1.73 -10.86
C ARG A 112 -14.09 -1.91 -12.07
N GLY A 113 -12.82 -2.24 -11.87
CA GLY A 113 -11.86 -2.27 -12.97
C GLY A 113 -11.80 -0.94 -13.73
N LEU A 114 -12.04 0.20 -13.05
CA LEU A 114 -11.92 1.50 -13.69
C LEU A 114 -10.46 1.69 -14.09
N VAL A 115 -10.22 1.83 -15.39
CA VAL A 115 -8.90 2.01 -15.98
C VAL A 115 -8.86 3.30 -16.79
N GLY A 116 -7.67 3.87 -16.94
CA GLY A 116 -7.45 5.04 -17.79
C GLY A 116 -8.29 6.26 -17.38
N GLU A 117 -8.99 6.85 -18.35
CA GLU A 117 -9.68 8.14 -18.22
C GLU A 117 -10.84 8.11 -17.20
N ASP A 118 -11.56 7.00 -17.08
CA ASP A 118 -12.67 6.87 -16.13
C ASP A 118 -12.19 6.90 -14.67
N ARG A 119 -11.05 6.25 -14.39
CA ARG A 119 -10.39 6.31 -13.07
C ARG A 119 -9.95 7.74 -12.77
N LEU A 120 -9.34 8.41 -13.73
CA LEU A 120 -8.87 9.80 -13.59
C LEU A 120 -10.03 10.77 -13.33
N ALA A 121 -11.11 10.69 -14.11
CA ALA A 121 -12.29 11.52 -13.95
C ALA A 121 -12.92 11.35 -12.56
N ARG A 122 -13.01 10.10 -12.09
CA ARG A 122 -13.58 9.82 -10.77
C ARG A 122 -12.69 10.33 -9.64
N LEU A 123 -11.38 10.14 -9.72
CA LEU A 123 -10.44 10.68 -8.73
C LEU A 123 -10.45 12.21 -8.72
N ALA A 124 -10.59 12.86 -9.87
CA ALA A 124 -10.73 14.31 -9.97
C ALA A 124 -12.04 14.82 -9.33
N GLU A 125 -13.13 14.07 -9.44
CA GLU A 125 -14.38 14.36 -8.73
C GLU A 125 -14.18 14.23 -7.21
N ILE A 126 -13.62 13.12 -6.73
CA ILE A 126 -13.34 12.91 -5.29
C ILE A 126 -12.44 14.02 -4.75
N TRP A 127 -11.42 14.43 -5.52
CA TRP A 127 -10.55 15.55 -5.15
C TRP A 127 -11.29 16.87 -4.94
N ARG A 128 -12.34 17.16 -5.73
CA ARG A 128 -13.14 18.38 -5.54
C ARG A 128 -13.86 18.37 -4.20
N TRP A 129 -14.22 17.18 -3.70
CA TRP A 129 -14.89 16.99 -2.42
C TRP A 129 -13.90 16.93 -1.25
N ASP A 130 -12.75 16.28 -1.43
CA ASP A 130 -11.68 16.20 -0.44
C ASP A 130 -10.31 16.57 -1.04
N PRO A 131 -9.98 17.88 -1.09
CA PRO A 131 -8.68 18.35 -1.55
C PRO A 131 -7.54 18.14 -0.53
N SER A 132 -7.85 17.55 0.63
CA SER A 132 -6.87 17.26 1.68
C SER A 132 -6.34 15.82 1.62
N SER A 133 -7.03 14.91 0.91
CA SER A 133 -6.66 13.51 0.82
C SER A 133 -5.28 13.30 0.16
N SER A 134 -4.33 12.76 0.94
CA SER A 134 -3.03 12.31 0.41
C SER A 134 -3.20 11.11 -0.53
N PHE A 135 -4.17 10.25 -0.25
CA PHE A 135 -4.46 9.06 -1.04
C PHE A 135 -4.95 9.44 -2.43
N VAL A 136 -5.95 10.32 -2.54
CA VAL A 136 -6.44 10.78 -3.86
C VAL A 136 -5.31 11.44 -4.65
N CYS A 137 -4.44 12.22 -4.01
CA CYS A 137 -3.23 12.75 -4.68
C CYS A 137 -2.30 11.64 -5.18
N HIS A 138 -2.07 10.59 -4.39
CA HIS A 138 -1.22 9.46 -4.77
C HIS A 138 -1.79 8.74 -5.98
N GLU A 139 -3.09 8.42 -5.94
CA GLU A 139 -3.80 7.71 -7.00
C GLU A 139 -3.88 8.52 -8.30
N LEU A 140 -4.08 9.84 -8.20
CA LEU A 140 -4.02 10.75 -9.34
C LEU A 140 -2.61 10.73 -9.97
N GLY A 141 -1.56 10.78 -9.15
CA GLY A 141 -0.18 10.65 -9.61
C GLY A 141 0.08 9.32 -10.34
N GLU A 142 -0.48 8.22 -9.82
CA GLU A 142 -0.36 6.90 -10.44
C GLU A 142 -1.07 6.85 -11.80
N CYS A 143 -2.32 7.30 -11.88
CA CYS A 143 -3.07 7.33 -13.14
C CYS A 143 -2.38 8.16 -14.22
N LEU A 144 -1.72 9.24 -13.81
CA LEU A 144 -1.04 10.16 -14.74
C LEU A 144 0.36 9.70 -15.13
N THR A 145 0.94 8.69 -14.49
CA THR A 145 2.33 8.27 -14.74
C THR A 145 2.60 7.90 -16.20
N GLU A 146 1.62 7.30 -16.87
CA GLU A 146 1.72 6.88 -18.27
C GLU A 146 1.11 7.90 -19.26
N VAL A 147 0.44 8.94 -18.76
CA VAL A 147 -0.29 9.92 -19.58
C VAL A 147 0.42 11.28 -19.59
N ASP A 148 0.76 11.80 -18.41
CA ASP A 148 1.42 13.08 -18.21
C ASP A 148 2.34 12.99 -16.98
N ARG A 149 3.62 12.70 -17.24
CA ARG A 149 4.64 12.51 -16.20
C ARG A 149 4.92 13.78 -15.41
N ASP A 150 4.75 14.96 -15.99
CA ASP A 150 5.00 16.23 -15.32
C ASP A 150 3.86 16.53 -14.34
N LEU A 151 2.61 16.34 -14.76
CA LEU A 151 1.46 16.45 -13.88
C LEU A 151 1.46 15.38 -12.79
N ALA A 152 1.87 14.14 -13.11
CA ALA A 152 2.03 13.08 -12.14
C ALA A 152 3.01 13.45 -11.01
N GLN A 153 4.14 14.09 -11.33
CA GLN A 153 5.09 14.59 -10.32
C GLN A 153 4.46 15.63 -9.40
N VAL A 154 3.62 16.54 -9.94
CA VAL A 154 2.90 17.54 -9.14
C VAL A 154 1.99 16.84 -8.13
N TRP A 155 1.26 15.81 -8.54
CA TRP A 155 0.34 15.07 -7.68
C TRP A 155 1.07 14.23 -6.62
N TYR A 156 2.15 13.55 -6.98
CA TYR A 156 2.96 12.86 -5.98
C TYR A 156 3.57 13.82 -4.95
N ARG A 157 4.09 14.98 -5.38
CA ARG A 157 4.59 16.00 -4.46
C ARG A 157 3.50 16.50 -3.52
N ARG A 158 2.27 16.69 -4.03
CA ARG A 158 1.10 17.05 -3.20
C ARG A 158 0.75 15.95 -2.20
N ALA A 159 0.83 14.69 -2.60
CA ALA A 159 0.61 13.54 -1.72
C ALA A 159 1.66 13.50 -0.60
N THR A 160 2.95 13.70 -0.91
CA THR A 160 4.03 13.69 0.10
C THR A 160 3.95 14.85 1.09
N ILE A 161 3.41 16.00 0.68
CA ILE A 161 3.18 17.14 1.60
C ILE A 161 2.07 16.78 2.60
N ARG A 162 1.02 16.10 2.14
CA ARG A 162 -0.14 15.74 2.96
C ARG A 162 0.14 14.56 3.90
N ASN A 163 0.83 13.54 3.39
CA ASN A 163 1.24 12.38 4.17
C ASN A 163 2.71 12.04 3.86
N PRO A 164 3.66 12.64 4.61
CA PRO A 164 5.08 12.41 4.37
C PRO A 164 5.57 11.03 4.80
N GLN A 165 4.74 10.23 5.50
CA GLN A 165 5.10 8.92 6.03
C GLN A 165 4.69 7.77 5.10
N PHE A 166 3.89 8.04 4.05
CA PHE A 166 3.46 7.00 3.12
C PHE A 166 4.55 6.68 2.08
N GLY A 167 5.39 5.68 2.39
CA GLY A 167 6.57 5.30 1.61
C GLY A 167 6.30 5.00 0.13
N TRP A 168 5.18 4.39 -0.20
CA TRP A 168 4.78 4.09 -1.59
C TRP A 168 4.70 5.34 -2.48
N THR A 169 4.30 6.48 -1.93
CA THR A 169 4.26 7.75 -2.69
C THR A 169 5.66 8.18 -3.09
N TRP A 170 6.61 8.11 -2.16
CA TRP A 170 8.01 8.44 -2.42
C TRP A 170 8.61 7.47 -3.44
N TRP A 171 8.33 6.18 -3.31
CA TRP A 171 8.79 5.18 -4.26
C TRP A 171 8.26 5.44 -5.68
N ASN A 172 6.94 5.62 -5.83
CA ASN A 172 6.34 5.88 -7.13
C ASN A 172 6.82 7.20 -7.74
N TRP A 173 6.93 8.26 -6.94
CA TRP A 173 7.50 9.52 -7.38
C TRP A 173 8.93 9.37 -7.89
N SER A 174 9.77 8.59 -7.20
CA SER A 174 11.16 8.38 -7.58
C SER A 174 11.32 7.76 -8.98
N LYS A 175 10.37 6.90 -9.38
CA LYS A 175 10.34 6.26 -10.71
C LYS A 175 10.04 7.26 -11.82
N LEU A 176 9.39 8.39 -11.50
CA LEU A 176 9.16 9.44 -12.48
C LEU A 176 10.42 10.24 -12.81
N GLN A 177 11.35 10.33 -11.85
CA GLN A 177 12.52 11.18 -11.99
C GLN A 177 13.56 10.55 -12.91
N THR A 178 13.83 11.26 -14.01
CA THR A 178 14.79 10.82 -15.03
C THR A 178 16.23 10.87 -14.50
N LYS A 179 17.15 10.12 -15.14
CA LYS A 179 18.59 10.10 -14.79
C LYS A 179 19.33 11.39 -15.20
N ASN A 180 18.62 12.42 -15.63
CA ASN A 180 19.16 13.68 -16.09
C ASN A 180 19.78 14.43 -14.92
N ASN A 181 20.88 15.15 -15.15
CA ASN A 181 21.66 15.81 -14.11
C ASN A 181 20.86 16.81 -13.25
N SER A 182 19.81 17.43 -13.79
CA SER A 182 19.04 18.47 -13.09
C SER A 182 18.21 17.93 -11.92
N THR A 183 17.65 16.72 -12.03
CA THR A 183 16.80 16.10 -10.99
C THR A 183 17.53 15.03 -10.19
N PHE A 184 18.81 14.79 -10.50
CA PHE A 184 19.56 13.66 -9.95
C PHE A 184 19.67 13.66 -8.42
N ARG A 185 19.95 14.82 -7.82
CA ARG A 185 20.06 14.96 -6.36
C ARG A 185 18.71 14.82 -5.66
N GLU A 186 17.65 15.35 -6.27
CA GLU A 186 16.29 15.22 -5.76
C GLU A 186 15.87 13.74 -5.75
N ARG A 187 16.20 13.00 -6.81
CA ARG A 187 15.89 11.57 -6.92
C ARG A 187 16.50 10.76 -5.80
N ILE A 188 17.75 11.06 -5.47
CA ILE A 188 18.44 10.39 -4.37
C ILE A 188 17.75 10.68 -3.04
N ALA A 189 17.36 11.93 -2.78
CA ALA A 189 16.64 12.28 -1.56
C ALA A 189 15.26 11.60 -1.48
N VAL A 190 14.52 11.53 -2.59
CA VAL A 190 13.22 10.85 -2.68
C VAL A 190 13.37 9.34 -2.46
N LEU A 191 14.39 8.71 -3.04
CA LEU A 191 14.70 7.29 -2.83
C LEU A 191 15.17 6.97 -1.42
N GLU A 192 16.05 7.80 -0.86
CA GLU A 192 16.50 7.69 0.53
C GLU A 192 15.28 7.71 1.47
N LYS A 193 14.34 8.62 1.22
CA LYS A 193 13.10 8.71 1.99
C LYS A 193 12.20 7.49 1.80
N ALA A 194 11.99 7.04 0.56
CA ALA A 194 11.20 5.85 0.26
C ALA A 194 11.77 4.61 0.96
N ALA A 195 13.08 4.37 0.81
CA ALA A 195 13.77 3.23 1.38
C ALA A 195 13.76 3.25 2.92
N THR A 196 13.86 4.44 3.53
CA THR A 196 13.76 4.59 4.98
C THR A 196 12.35 4.27 5.49
N LEU A 197 11.31 4.77 4.83
CA LEU A 197 9.92 4.55 5.26
C LEU A 197 9.45 3.12 5.01
N MET A 198 10.03 2.44 4.03
CA MET A 198 9.64 1.09 3.63
C MET A 198 10.58 0.02 4.21
N SER A 199 11.55 0.38 5.06
CA SER A 199 12.61 -0.56 5.46
C SER A 199 12.11 -1.79 6.20
N GLU A 200 11.00 -1.65 6.93
CA GLU A 200 10.35 -2.74 7.68
C GLU A 200 9.29 -3.50 6.84
N SER A 201 9.02 -3.03 5.62
CA SER A 201 8.06 -3.66 4.72
C SER A 201 8.75 -4.72 3.84
N PRO A 202 8.06 -5.83 3.49
CA PRO A 202 8.55 -6.74 2.46
C PRO A 202 8.86 -6.06 1.12
N HIS A 203 8.22 -4.91 0.85
CA HIS A 203 8.44 -4.12 -0.36
C HIS A 203 9.61 -3.11 -0.24
N GLY A 204 10.29 -3.06 0.91
CA GLY A 204 11.40 -2.14 1.17
C GLY A 204 12.66 -2.40 0.37
N LEU A 205 12.81 -3.62 -0.16
CA LEU A 205 14.02 -4.03 -0.86
C LEU A 205 14.23 -3.27 -2.17
N GLU A 206 13.16 -3.07 -2.94
CA GLU A 206 13.25 -2.38 -4.24
C GLU A 206 13.69 -0.90 -4.10
N PRO A 207 13.06 -0.07 -3.24
CA PRO A 207 13.55 1.29 -2.99
C PRO A 207 14.98 1.32 -2.44
N ALA A 208 15.34 0.40 -1.54
CA ALA A 208 16.68 0.34 -0.96
C ALA A 208 17.75 0.03 -2.01
N ARG A 209 17.47 -0.92 -2.91
CA ARG A 209 18.35 -1.25 -4.03
C ARG A 209 18.52 -0.05 -4.97
N ALA A 210 17.41 0.59 -5.37
CA ALA A 210 17.45 1.76 -6.23
C ALA A 210 18.21 2.93 -5.59
N TYR A 211 18.08 3.11 -4.27
CA TYR A 211 18.84 4.11 -3.53
C TYR A 211 20.34 3.82 -3.58
N VAL A 212 20.76 2.58 -3.30
CA VAL A 212 22.18 2.16 -3.36
C VAL A 212 22.79 2.41 -4.73
N GLU A 213 22.11 2.00 -5.80
CA GLU A 213 22.59 2.18 -7.18
C GLU A 213 22.90 3.65 -7.50
N LEU A 214 22.12 4.58 -6.95
CA LEU A 214 22.32 6.01 -7.18
C LEU A 214 23.24 6.66 -6.13
N ALA A 215 23.23 6.22 -4.88
CA ALA A 215 24.05 6.75 -3.79
C ALA A 215 25.55 6.56 -4.03
N VAL A 216 25.92 5.54 -4.79
CA VAL A 216 27.30 5.29 -5.25
C VAL A 216 27.87 6.48 -5.97
N THR A 217 27.10 7.06 -6.89
CA THR A 217 27.55 8.20 -7.70
C THR A 217 27.74 9.48 -6.89
N THR A 218 27.16 9.55 -5.68
CA THR A 218 27.16 10.74 -4.80
C THR A 218 28.00 10.56 -3.54
N ARG A 219 28.82 9.51 -3.45
CA ARG A 219 29.62 9.17 -2.25
C ARG A 219 28.77 8.95 -0.98
N LYS A 220 27.45 8.77 -1.10
CA LYS A 220 26.53 8.39 -0.02
C LYS A 220 26.38 6.86 0.15
N TRP A 221 27.16 6.08 -0.59
CA TRP A 221 27.05 4.62 -0.66
C TRP A 221 27.06 3.92 0.71
N ARG A 222 27.78 4.45 1.70
CA ARG A 222 27.84 3.86 3.06
C ARG A 222 26.47 3.86 3.74
N GLN A 223 25.77 4.99 3.69
CA GLN A 223 24.43 5.10 4.28
C GLN A 223 23.44 4.20 3.54
N ALA A 224 23.53 4.16 2.21
CA ALA A 224 22.66 3.33 1.39
C ALA A 224 22.89 1.82 1.63
N LEU A 225 24.15 1.40 1.75
CA LEU A 225 24.52 0.02 2.09
C LEU A 225 23.99 -0.40 3.46
N ASN A 226 24.14 0.45 4.48
CA ASN A 226 23.62 0.16 5.81
C ASN A 226 22.09 -0.01 5.79
N LEU A 227 21.38 0.83 5.04
CA LEU A 227 19.94 0.72 4.88
C LEU A 227 19.56 -0.57 4.16
N LEU A 228 20.19 -0.86 3.01
CA LEU A 228 19.94 -2.10 2.27
C LEU A 228 20.23 -3.34 3.13
N TYR A 229 21.34 -3.35 3.86
CA TYR A 229 21.67 -4.43 4.78
C TYR A 229 20.60 -4.63 5.86
N GLY A 230 20.12 -3.53 6.48
CA GLY A 230 19.04 -3.58 7.45
C GLY A 230 17.76 -4.22 6.89
N VAL A 231 17.34 -3.78 5.69
CA VAL A 231 16.16 -4.32 4.98
C VAL A 231 16.33 -5.80 4.65
N SER A 232 17.50 -6.18 4.12
CA SER A 232 17.81 -7.57 3.75
C SER A 232 17.86 -8.51 4.95
N MET A 233 18.39 -8.06 6.09
CA MET A 233 18.46 -8.85 7.31
C MET A 233 17.09 -9.05 7.96
N GLN A 234 16.21 -8.04 7.92
CA GLN A 234 14.86 -8.15 8.50
C GLN A 234 13.95 -9.08 7.69
N SER A 235 14.10 -9.07 6.36
CA SER A 235 13.28 -9.89 5.47
C SER A 235 13.77 -11.33 5.33
N SER A 236 14.98 -11.65 5.81
CA SER A 236 15.68 -12.92 5.52
C SER A 236 15.62 -13.29 4.03
N SER A 237 15.54 -12.28 3.17
CA SER A 237 15.34 -12.46 1.73
C SER A 237 16.68 -12.83 1.10
N ILE A 238 16.72 -13.99 0.43
CA ILE A 238 17.86 -14.40 -0.40
C ILE A 238 18.21 -13.30 -1.39
N ASP A 239 17.19 -12.76 -2.08
CA ASP A 239 17.35 -11.69 -3.06
C ASP A 239 17.96 -10.44 -2.41
N GLY A 240 17.52 -10.12 -1.20
CA GLY A 240 18.06 -9.00 -0.43
C GLY A 240 19.53 -9.18 -0.08
N LEU A 241 19.90 -10.33 0.48
CA LEU A 241 21.28 -10.64 0.85
C LEU A 241 22.18 -10.74 -0.38
N ALA A 242 21.71 -11.36 -1.46
CA ALA A 242 22.43 -11.45 -2.73
C ALA A 242 22.64 -10.07 -3.37
N THR A 243 21.66 -9.17 -3.26
CA THR A 243 21.80 -7.78 -3.72
C THR A 243 22.86 -7.05 -2.91
N VAL A 244 22.88 -7.19 -1.58
CA VAL A 244 23.95 -6.60 -0.75
C VAL A 244 25.31 -7.17 -1.14
N PHE A 245 25.41 -8.48 -1.31
CA PHE A 245 26.64 -9.16 -1.70
C PHE A 245 27.19 -8.64 -3.04
N ASP A 246 26.35 -8.59 -4.08
CA ASP A 246 26.69 -8.05 -5.40
C ASP A 246 27.19 -6.60 -5.30
N VAL A 247 26.43 -5.74 -4.61
CA VAL A 247 26.81 -4.34 -4.41
C VAL A 247 28.16 -4.25 -3.72
N CYS A 248 28.38 -5.00 -2.62
CA CYS A 248 29.65 -5.01 -1.93
C CYS A 248 30.80 -5.40 -2.88
N LEU A 249 30.64 -6.46 -3.68
CA LEU A 249 31.67 -6.87 -4.65
C LEU A 249 31.94 -5.82 -5.72
N ARG A 250 30.91 -5.21 -6.31
CA ARG A 250 31.06 -4.18 -7.35
C ARG A 250 31.88 -2.98 -6.88
N TYR A 251 31.80 -2.67 -5.58
CA TYR A 251 32.49 -1.55 -4.95
C TYR A 251 33.74 -1.97 -4.15
N GLY A 252 34.24 -3.20 -4.35
CA GLY A 252 35.49 -3.66 -3.71
C GLY A 252 35.39 -3.89 -2.20
N ARG A 253 34.17 -4.01 -1.65
CA ARG A 253 33.88 -4.24 -0.22
C ARG A 253 33.95 -5.73 0.12
N VAL A 254 35.12 -6.32 -0.06
CA VAL A 254 35.32 -7.78 0.04
C VAL A 254 35.04 -8.29 1.46
N SER A 255 35.40 -7.52 2.49
CA SER A 255 35.14 -7.87 3.89
C SER A 255 33.64 -7.95 4.19
N GLU A 256 32.88 -6.94 3.78
CA GLU A 256 31.42 -6.93 3.93
C GLU A 256 30.74 -8.00 3.07
N ALA A 257 31.20 -8.18 1.83
CA ALA A 257 30.71 -9.25 0.97
C ALA A 257 30.90 -10.63 1.63
N SER A 258 32.04 -10.87 2.27
CA SER A 258 32.31 -12.13 2.98
C SER A 258 31.33 -12.38 4.13
N VAL A 259 30.97 -11.35 4.90
CA VAL A 259 29.99 -11.47 5.99
C VAL A 259 28.61 -11.83 5.44
N VAL A 260 28.15 -11.13 4.40
CA VAL A 260 26.86 -11.38 3.76
C VAL A 260 26.84 -12.76 3.11
N PHE A 261 27.96 -13.20 2.53
CA PHE A 261 28.10 -14.53 1.97
C PHE A 261 28.00 -15.61 3.04
N GLY A 262 28.63 -15.42 4.21
CA GLY A 262 28.45 -16.32 5.35
C GLY A 262 26.96 -16.50 5.72
N ARG A 263 26.19 -15.41 5.72
CA ARG A 263 24.73 -15.47 5.93
C ARG A 263 23.99 -16.19 4.81
N LEU A 264 24.37 -15.97 3.55
CA LEU A 264 23.79 -16.71 2.41
C LEU A 264 24.03 -18.23 2.51
N LEU A 265 25.13 -18.67 3.13
CA LEU A 265 25.41 -20.09 3.35
C LEU A 265 24.62 -20.70 4.51
N GLU A 266 24.08 -19.90 5.43
CA GLU A 266 23.21 -20.36 6.52
C GLU A 266 21.79 -20.69 6.02
N ILE A 267 21.46 -20.32 4.79
CA ILE A 267 20.16 -20.56 4.15
C ILE A 267 20.05 -22.05 3.76
N PRO A 268 18.87 -22.71 3.93
CA PRO A 268 18.71 -24.13 3.67
C PRO A 268 19.23 -24.57 2.29
N GLU A 269 19.86 -25.75 2.23
CA GLU A 269 20.56 -26.28 1.05
C GLU A 269 19.69 -26.33 -0.22
N ALA A 270 18.38 -26.57 -0.06
CA ALA A 270 17.41 -26.55 -1.16
C ALA A 270 17.38 -25.22 -1.93
N GLU A 271 17.74 -24.11 -1.29
CA GLU A 271 17.72 -22.74 -1.83
C GLU A 271 19.13 -22.23 -2.21
N GLN A 272 20.18 -22.98 -1.89
CA GLN A 272 21.58 -22.60 -2.13
C GLN A 272 22.01 -22.68 -3.60
N HIS A 273 21.28 -23.40 -4.45
CA HIS A 273 21.58 -23.51 -5.89
C HIS A 273 21.66 -22.13 -6.57
N TRP A 274 20.89 -21.16 -6.10
CA TRP A 274 20.92 -19.78 -6.59
C TRP A 274 22.17 -19.02 -6.17
N VAL A 275 22.65 -19.24 -4.93
CA VAL A 275 23.90 -18.66 -4.40
C VAL A 275 25.11 -19.15 -5.20
N ILE A 276 25.12 -20.43 -5.56
CA ILE A 276 26.17 -21.02 -6.42
C ILE A 276 26.16 -20.39 -7.82
N GLY A 277 24.97 -20.20 -8.40
CA GLY A 277 24.82 -19.50 -9.69
C GLY A 277 25.29 -18.04 -9.64
N LEU A 278 24.99 -17.32 -8.54
CA LEU A 278 25.48 -15.96 -8.31
C LEU A 278 27.01 -15.92 -8.32
N MET A 279 27.66 -16.84 -7.60
CA MET A 279 29.12 -16.91 -7.52
C MET A 279 29.79 -17.25 -8.85
N ALA A 280 29.17 -18.12 -9.66
CA ALA A 280 29.70 -18.48 -10.98
C ALA A 280 29.82 -17.27 -11.92
N ASN A 281 29.04 -16.21 -11.69
CA ASN A 281 29.04 -14.99 -12.48
C ASN A 281 30.04 -13.92 -12.03
N TYR A 282 30.71 -14.08 -10.88
CA TYR A 282 31.77 -13.17 -10.43
C TYR A 282 33.14 -13.80 -10.65
N PRO A 283 33.83 -13.53 -11.77
CA PRO A 283 35.22 -13.97 -11.91
C PRO A 283 36.03 -13.25 -10.83
N LEU A 284 36.52 -14.01 -9.84
CA LEU A 284 37.30 -13.54 -8.68
C LEU A 284 38.46 -12.60 -9.06
N ARG A 285 38.98 -12.73 -10.28
CA ARG A 285 40.03 -11.86 -10.85
C ARG A 285 39.60 -10.40 -11.08
N SER A 286 38.31 -10.13 -11.28
CA SER A 286 37.78 -8.78 -11.55
C SER A 286 37.59 -7.94 -10.29
N VAL A 287 37.34 -8.59 -9.14
CA VAL A 287 37.19 -7.93 -7.84
C VAL A 287 38.55 -7.47 -7.30
N ALA A 288 39.60 -8.27 -7.51
CA ALA A 288 40.96 -7.94 -7.07
C ALA A 288 41.58 -6.73 -7.82
N ALA A 289 41.12 -6.44 -9.05
CA ALA A 289 41.69 -5.37 -9.88
C ALA A 289 41.12 -3.96 -9.59
N ARG A 290 40.09 -3.82 -8.75
CA ARG A 290 39.41 -2.55 -8.44
C ARG A 290 39.68 -2.00 -7.04
N ALA A 291 40.56 -2.65 -6.29
CA ALA A 291 40.86 -2.32 -4.90
C ALA A 291 41.88 -1.17 -4.79
N ASP A 292 41.50 0.04 -5.20
CA ASP A 292 42.16 1.28 -4.76
C ASP A 292 41.36 1.87 -3.59
N TRP A 293 41.40 1.28 -2.39
CA TRP A 293 40.81 1.95 -1.21
C TRP A 293 41.26 1.47 0.18
N ASP A 294 41.09 2.39 1.14
CA ASP A 294 41.55 2.43 2.53
C ASP A 294 40.93 1.33 3.45
N PRO A 295 41.76 0.46 4.06
CA PRO A 295 41.33 -0.71 4.84
C PRO A 295 40.86 -0.43 6.28
N ASP A 296 41.02 0.79 6.82
CA ASP A 296 41.00 0.98 8.28
C ASP A 296 39.64 1.33 8.92
N VAL A 297 38.50 1.17 8.23
CA VAL A 297 37.17 1.47 8.83
C VAL A 297 36.12 0.37 8.59
N PRO A 298 35.92 -0.54 9.56
CA PRO A 298 34.86 -1.55 9.52
C PRO A 298 33.47 -0.90 9.58
N LEU A 299 32.54 -1.38 8.75
CA LEU A 299 31.13 -0.96 8.76
C LEU A 299 30.28 -1.67 9.82
N PHE A 300 30.68 -2.88 10.19
CA PHE A 300 29.97 -3.73 11.13
C PHE A 300 30.76 -3.81 12.43
N ARG A 301 30.18 -3.29 13.51
CA ARG A 301 30.48 -3.68 14.90
C ARG A 301 29.28 -4.41 15.45
#